data_AF-A0A534S0U1-F1
#
_entry.id   AF-A0A534S0U1-F1
#
_cell.length_a   1.000
_cell.length_b   1.000
_cell.length_c   1.000
_cell.angle_alpha   90.00
_cell.angle_beta   90.00
_cell.angle_gamma   90.00
#
_symmetry.space_group_name_H-M   'P 1'
#
loop_
_entity.id
_entity.type
_entity.pdbx_description
1 polymer ?
#
loop_
_entity_poly.entity_id
_entity_poly.type
_entity_poly.pdbx_seq_one_letter_code
_entity_poly.pdbx_strand_id
1 'polypeptide(L)'
;MKDGEGRVRVVIVGVQPEIEHGRFPIKRTVGEKVRVEADIFVDGHDALSAVLLYRHEEEQQWNQIPLQFLVNDHWRGEFVVTQLGCYRYALQAWIDRFNSWRQGFAKKVEAGQEVSLDLLVGAQL
;
A
#
# COMPACT_ATOMS: atom_id res chain seq x y z
N MET A 1 16.58 22.12 -12.18
CA MET A 1 15.83 20.85 -12.03
C MET A 1 16.17 20.30 -10.66
N LYS A 2 15.18 19.91 -9.85
CA LYS A 2 15.42 19.36 -8.51
C LYS A 2 15.77 17.87 -8.64
N ASP A 3 16.97 17.47 -8.25
CA ASP A 3 17.52 16.11 -8.32
C ASP A 3 16.88 15.11 -7.32
N GLY A 4 15.55 15.15 -7.16
CA GLY A 4 14.82 14.35 -6.17
C GLY A 4 13.51 13.73 -6.62
N GLU A 5 12.89 14.23 -7.70
CA GLU A 5 11.56 13.74 -8.13
C GLU A 5 11.60 12.36 -8.79
N GLY A 6 12.74 11.94 -9.35
CA GLY A 6 12.88 10.63 -10.02
C GLY A 6 13.05 9.42 -9.10
N ARG A 7 13.05 9.59 -7.76
CA ARG A 7 13.24 8.48 -6.80
C ARG A 7 11.95 7.95 -6.18
N VAL A 8 10.80 8.55 -6.46
CA VAL A 8 9.49 8.04 -6.04
C VAL A 8 8.78 7.45 -7.26
N ARG A 9 8.92 6.14 -7.46
CA ARG A 9 8.31 5.43 -8.60
C ARG A 9 6.84 5.08 -8.35
N VAL A 10 6.46 4.85 -7.09
CA VAL A 10 5.09 4.46 -6.74
C VAL A 10 4.22 5.70 -6.64
N VAL A 11 3.11 5.69 -7.38
CA VAL A 11 2.12 6.76 -7.43
C VAL A 11 0.92 6.35 -6.60
N ILE A 12 0.44 7.25 -5.74
CA ILE A 12 -0.78 7.10 -4.93
C ILE A 12 -1.68 8.27 -5.27
N VAL A 13 -2.88 8.01 -5.80
CA VAL A 13 -3.85 9.05 -6.18
C VAL A 13 -5.27 8.66 -5.77
N GLY A 14 -6.16 9.64 -5.75
CA GLY A 14 -7.58 9.39 -5.51
C GLY A 14 -7.87 8.80 -4.14
N VAL A 15 -7.16 9.21 -3.09
CA VAL A 15 -7.38 8.73 -1.72
C VAL A 15 -8.81 9.08 -1.29
N GLN A 16 -9.57 8.07 -0.93
CA GLN A 16 -10.94 8.18 -0.45
C GLN A 16 -11.11 7.46 0.88
N PRO A 17 -12.01 7.93 1.75
CA PRO A 17 -12.83 9.12 1.60
C PRO A 17 -12.03 10.41 1.81
N GLU A 18 -12.43 11.49 1.15
CA GLU A 18 -11.82 12.83 1.30
C GLU A 18 -12.93 13.89 1.15
N ILE A 19 -12.93 14.91 2.00
CA ILE A 19 -13.89 16.03 1.94
C ILE A 19 -13.13 17.32 1.64
N GLU A 20 -13.46 17.96 0.53
CA GLU A 20 -12.83 19.20 0.06
C GLU A 20 -11.29 19.14 0.11
N HIS A 21 -10.68 18.13 -0.52
CA HIS A 21 -9.23 17.99 -0.57
C HIS A 21 -8.56 17.95 0.82
N GLY A 22 -9.20 17.26 1.76
CA GLY A 22 -8.73 17.09 3.13
C GLY A 22 -8.97 18.31 4.03
N ARG A 23 -9.67 19.34 3.55
CA ARG A 23 -10.00 20.53 4.34
C ARG A 23 -10.89 20.18 5.54
N PHE A 24 -11.76 19.19 5.39
CA PHE A 24 -12.65 18.74 6.45
C PHE A 24 -12.46 17.27 6.77
N PRO A 25 -12.53 16.87 8.05
CA PRO A 25 -12.44 15.48 8.44
C PRO A 25 -13.72 14.73 8.04
N ILE A 26 -13.54 13.50 7.57
CA ILE A 26 -14.63 12.52 7.49
C ILE A 26 -15.14 12.19 8.89
N LYS A 27 -16.40 11.74 8.99
CA LYS A 27 -17.03 11.40 10.28
C LYS A 27 -17.40 9.92 10.34
N ARG A 28 -17.16 9.31 11.49
CA ARG A 28 -17.53 7.93 11.84
C ARG A 28 -17.83 7.85 13.34
N THR A 29 -18.60 6.86 13.76
CA THR A 29 -18.87 6.60 15.18
C THR A 29 -17.97 5.48 15.73
N VAL A 30 -17.83 5.42 17.05
CA VAL A 30 -17.16 4.28 17.71
C VAL A 30 -17.85 2.97 17.30
N GLY A 31 -17.04 1.97 16.95
CA GLY A 31 -17.47 0.67 16.42
C GLY A 31 -17.62 0.62 14.90
N GLU A 32 -17.68 1.76 14.20
CA GLU A 32 -17.74 1.77 12.73
C GLU A 32 -16.38 1.55 12.08
N LYS A 33 -16.43 1.03 10.87
CA LYS A 33 -15.26 0.90 10.01
C LYS A 33 -14.98 2.20 9.25
N VAL A 34 -13.72 2.58 9.21
CA VAL A 34 -13.16 3.51 8.25
C VAL A 34 -12.57 2.71 7.10
N ARG A 35 -13.29 2.66 5.98
CA ARG A 35 -12.77 2.12 4.72
C ARG A 35 -11.99 3.22 4.00
N VAL A 36 -10.73 2.96 3.68
CA VAL A 36 -9.86 3.84 2.92
C VAL A 36 -9.46 3.14 1.63
N GLU A 37 -9.59 3.85 0.51
CA GLU A 37 -9.32 3.37 -0.83
C GLU A 37 -8.44 4.36 -1.59
N ALA A 38 -7.67 3.88 -2.56
CA ALA A 38 -6.90 4.70 -3.46
C ALA A 38 -6.46 3.90 -4.69
N ASP A 39 -6.07 4.60 -5.74
CA ASP A 39 -5.37 3.99 -6.86
C ASP A 39 -3.86 4.07 -6.61
N ILE A 40 -3.20 2.91 -6.63
CA ILE A 40 -1.77 2.78 -6.33
C ILE A 40 -1.10 1.93 -7.40
N PHE A 41 -0.17 2.54 -8.13
CA PHE A 41 0.49 1.93 -9.28
C PHE A 41 1.94 2.41 -9.43
N VAL A 42 2.69 1.73 -10.30
CA VAL A 42 4.08 2.02 -10.66
C VAL A 42 4.29 1.76 -12.14
N ASP A 43 5.30 2.38 -12.74
CA ASP A 43 5.72 2.02 -14.08
C ASP A 43 6.27 0.58 -14.15
N GLY A 44 6.00 -0.13 -15.25
CA GLY A 44 6.49 -1.48 -15.49
C GLY A 44 5.62 -2.60 -14.89
N HIS A 45 6.24 -3.71 -14.52
CA HIS A 45 5.56 -4.94 -14.06
C HIS A 45 5.96 -5.34 -12.63
N ASP A 46 6.61 -4.42 -11.90
CA ASP A 46 7.02 -4.66 -10.52
C ASP A 46 5.77 -4.84 -9.64
N ALA A 47 5.78 -5.85 -8.77
CA ALA A 47 4.73 -6.04 -7.78
C ALA A 47 4.81 -4.93 -6.73
N LEU A 48 3.64 -4.48 -6.27
CA LEU A 48 3.51 -3.48 -5.22
C LEU A 48 3.02 -4.11 -3.92
N SER A 49 3.45 -3.52 -2.81
CA SER A 49 2.88 -3.71 -1.48
C SER A 49 2.52 -2.34 -0.92
N ALA A 50 1.39 -2.28 -0.21
CA ALA A 50 0.88 -1.05 0.35
C ALA A 50 0.19 -1.28 1.69
N VAL A 51 0.20 -0.26 2.54
CA VAL A 51 -0.39 -0.27 3.89
C VAL A 51 -1.20 0.99 4.14
N LEU A 52 -2.31 0.81 4.87
CA LEU A 52 -3.04 1.87 5.55
C LEU A 52 -2.40 2.11 6.91
N LEU A 53 -1.87 3.30 7.10
CA LEU A 53 -1.42 3.81 8.38
C LEU A 53 -2.58 4.53 9.05
N TYR A 54 -2.86 4.25 10.33
CA TYR A 54 -3.80 5.04 11.11
C TYR A 54 -3.35 5.20 12.56
N ARG A 55 -3.78 6.29 13.21
CA ARG A 55 -3.56 6.50 14.64
C ARG A 55 -4.61 7.43 15.22
N HIS A 56 -4.92 7.22 16.50
CA HIS A 56 -5.66 8.19 17.29
C HIS A 56 -4.77 9.40 17.63
N GLU A 57 -5.34 10.56 17.93
CA GLU A 57 -4.58 11.77 18.26
C GLU A 57 -3.74 11.64 19.54
N GLU A 58 -4.17 10.80 20.47
CA GLU A 58 -3.45 10.48 21.70
C GLU A 58 -2.31 9.46 21.49
N GLU A 59 -2.28 8.79 20.33
CA GLU A 59 -1.26 7.80 19.99
C GLU A 59 -0.09 8.44 19.24
N GLN A 60 1.13 8.12 19.66
CA GLN A 60 2.35 8.55 18.99
C GLN A 60 2.73 7.63 17.84
N GLN A 61 2.42 6.34 17.95
CA GLN A 61 2.78 5.33 16.97
C GLN A 61 1.66 5.12 15.95
N TRP A 62 2.04 4.84 14.70
CA TRP A 62 1.10 4.45 13.66
C TRP A 62 0.81 2.96 13.71
N ASN A 63 -0.46 2.61 13.72
CA ASN A 63 -0.90 1.26 13.40
C ASN A 63 -0.84 1.05 11.89
N GLN A 64 -0.57 -0.18 11.46
CA GLN A 64 -0.44 -0.53 10.04
C GLN A 64 -1.35 -1.70 9.68
N ILE A 65 -2.08 -1.56 8.57
CA ILE A 65 -2.92 -2.62 8.01
C ILE A 65 -2.54 -2.79 6.54
N PRO A 66 -2.20 -4.00 6.07
CA PRO A 66 -1.97 -4.24 4.65
C PRO A 66 -3.20 -3.83 3.82
N LEU A 67 -2.97 -3.09 2.75
CA LEU A 67 -4.01 -2.84 1.75
C LEU A 67 -4.20 -4.10 0.91
N GLN A 68 -5.46 -4.38 0.58
CA GLN A 68 -5.84 -5.41 -0.38
C GLN A 68 -5.97 -4.79 -1.76
N PHE A 69 -5.24 -5.35 -2.74
CA PHE A 69 -5.49 -5.07 -4.16
C PHE A 69 -6.87 -5.62 -4.55
N LEU A 70 -7.67 -4.78 -5.21
CA LEU A 70 -8.98 -5.15 -5.72
C LEU A 70 -8.90 -5.41 -7.22
N VAL A 71 -9.00 -4.35 -8.02
CA VAL A 71 -8.95 -4.40 -9.49
C VAL A 71 -8.48 -3.06 -10.04
N ASN A 72 -7.84 -3.05 -11.21
CA ASN A 72 -7.47 -1.81 -11.92
C ASN A 72 -6.72 -0.80 -11.04
N ASP A 73 -5.62 -1.24 -10.44
CA ASP A 73 -4.79 -0.45 -9.52
C ASP A 73 -5.49 0.06 -8.26
N HIS A 74 -6.72 -0.38 -8.00
CA HIS A 74 -7.50 0.07 -6.85
C HIS A 74 -7.21 -0.79 -5.62
N TRP A 75 -6.91 -0.13 -4.51
CA TRP A 75 -6.55 -0.76 -3.24
C TRP A 75 -7.49 -0.35 -2.12
N ARG A 76 -7.71 -1.24 -1.15
CA ARG A 76 -8.58 -1.00 0.01
C ARG A 76 -7.92 -1.44 1.31
N GLY A 77 -8.05 -0.61 2.34
CA GLY A 77 -7.78 -0.95 3.74
C GLY A 77 -8.93 -0.53 4.64
N GLU A 78 -9.08 -1.19 5.78
CA GLU A 78 -10.14 -0.85 6.75
C GLU A 78 -9.59 -0.91 8.17
N PHE A 79 -9.88 0.10 8.99
CA PHE A 79 -9.69 0.05 10.44
C PHE A 79 -10.99 0.37 11.17
N VAL A 80 -11.10 -0.01 12.44
CA VAL A 80 -12.27 0.25 13.29
C VAL A 80 -12.00 1.43 14.20
N VAL A 81 -12.96 2.34 14.33
CA VAL A 81 -12.92 3.43 15.33
C VAL A 81 -13.17 2.83 16.70
N THR A 82 -12.17 2.87 17.58
CA THR A 82 -12.23 2.22 18.89
C THR A 82 -12.60 3.19 20.02
N GLN A 83 -12.33 4.48 19.85
CA GLN A 83 -12.60 5.51 20.85
C GLN A 83 -12.97 6.84 20.20
N LEU A 84 -13.51 7.77 21.00
CA LEU A 84 -13.84 9.12 20.55
C LEU A 84 -12.58 9.97 20.43
N GLY A 85 -12.54 10.84 19.42
CA GLY A 85 -11.45 11.79 19.18
C GLY A 85 -11.08 11.84 17.71
N CYS A 86 -9.99 12.55 17.39
CA CYS A 86 -9.53 12.66 16.02
C CYS A 86 -8.62 11.50 15.65
N TYR A 87 -8.90 10.88 14.51
CA TYR A 87 -8.00 9.93 13.87
C TYR A 87 -7.29 10.58 12.69
N ARG A 88 -6.06 10.16 12.44
CA ARG A 88 -5.32 10.45 11.21
C ARG A 88 -5.08 9.14 10.48
N TYR A 89 -5.15 9.18 9.17
CA TYR A 89 -4.72 8.07 8.32
C TYR A 89 -3.86 8.55 7.16
N ALA A 90 -3.02 7.66 6.65
CA ALA A 90 -2.18 7.87 5.48
C ALA A 90 -2.02 6.53 4.75
N LEU A 91 -1.70 6.59 3.46
CA LEU A 91 -1.32 5.41 2.68
C LEU A 91 0.18 5.44 2.42
N GLN A 92 0.82 4.28 2.53
CA GLN A 92 2.21 4.09 2.16
C GLN A 92 2.30 2.89 1.21
N ALA A 93 3.08 3.03 0.14
CA ALA A 93 3.27 1.97 -0.84
C ALA A 93 4.71 1.94 -1.33
N TRP A 94 5.18 0.75 -1.73
CA TRP A 94 6.52 0.52 -2.22
C TRP A 94 6.56 -0.61 -3.23
N ILE A 95 7.62 -0.64 -4.03
CA ILE A 95 7.92 -1.78 -4.90
C ILE A 95 8.35 -2.96 -4.03
N ASP A 96 7.57 -4.04 -4.08
CA ASP A 96 7.86 -5.28 -3.37
C ASP A 96 8.75 -6.17 -4.23
N ARG A 97 10.07 -5.98 -4.09
CA ARG A 97 11.07 -6.73 -4.86
C ARG A 97 10.99 -8.23 -4.60
N PHE A 98 10.73 -8.62 -3.36
CA PHE A 98 10.63 -10.03 -3.00
C PHE A 98 9.39 -10.67 -3.63
N ASN A 99 8.22 -10.02 -3.53
CA ASN A 99 7.00 -10.53 -4.15
C ASN A 99 7.11 -10.53 -5.69
N SER A 100 7.75 -9.51 -6.28
CA SER A 100 8.04 -9.45 -7.72
C SER A 100 8.87 -10.66 -8.17
N TRP A 101 9.99 -10.91 -7.47
CA TRP A 101 10.83 -12.08 -7.71
C TRP A 101 10.05 -13.39 -7.54
N ARG A 102 9.32 -13.54 -6.43
CA ARG A 102 8.57 -14.76 -6.11
C ARG A 102 7.55 -15.11 -7.20
N GLN A 103 6.81 -14.11 -7.71
CA GLN A 103 5.84 -14.32 -8.79
C GLN A 103 6.51 -14.73 -10.10
N GLY A 104 7.61 -14.08 -10.47
CA GLY A 104 8.39 -14.45 -11.65
C GLY A 104 8.98 -15.85 -11.55
N PHE A 105 9.58 -16.16 -10.39
CA PHE A 105 10.15 -17.46 -10.08
C PHE A 105 9.12 -18.59 -10.16
N ALA A 106 7.95 -18.43 -9.52
CA ALA A 106 6.88 -19.43 -9.54
C ALA A 106 6.46 -19.79 -10.98
N LYS A 107 6.25 -18.79 -11.85
CA LYS A 107 5.90 -19.01 -13.26
C LYS A 107 6.97 -19.79 -14.02
N LYS A 108 8.26 -19.52 -13.76
CA LYS A 108 9.37 -20.24 -14.39
C LYS A 108 9.45 -21.70 -13.95
N VAL A 109 9.25 -21.94 -12.64
CA VAL A 109 9.19 -23.30 -12.08
C VAL A 109 8.04 -24.09 -12.69
N GLU A 110 6.85 -23.51 -12.76
CA GLU A 110 5.67 -24.13 -13.38
C GLU A 110 5.87 -24.45 -14.87
N ALA A 111 6.64 -23.61 -15.57
CA ALA A 111 7.01 -23.83 -16.97
C ALA A 111 8.16 -24.84 -17.16
N GLY A 112 8.69 -25.43 -16.09
CA GLY A 112 9.81 -26.37 -16.14
C GLY A 112 11.12 -25.75 -16.63
N GLN A 113 11.29 -24.44 -16.45
CA GLN A 113 12.52 -23.75 -16.83
C GLN A 113 13.64 -24.02 -15.82
N GLU A 114 14.88 -23.79 -16.25
CA GLU A 114 16.06 -23.76 -15.37
C GLU A 114 15.97 -22.50 -14.48
N VAL A 115 16.12 -22.65 -13.16
CA VAL A 115 15.89 -21.57 -12.18
C VAL A 115 17.02 -21.41 -11.15
N SER A 116 18.18 -22.04 -11.37
CA SER A 116 19.31 -21.95 -10.43
C SER A 116 19.78 -20.51 -10.26
N LEU A 117 19.80 -19.72 -11.34
CA LEU A 117 20.13 -18.29 -11.26
C LEU A 117 19.07 -17.52 -10.46
N ASP A 118 17.79 -17.78 -10.69
CA ASP A 118 16.71 -17.10 -9.98
C ASP A 118 16.76 -17.38 -8.46
N LEU A 119 17.17 -18.58 -8.03
CA LEU A 119 17.40 -18.90 -6.62
C LEU A 119 18.51 -18.05 -6.01
N LEU A 120 19.62 -17.84 -6.73
CA LEU A 120 20.72 -16.99 -6.28
C LEU A 120 20.28 -15.53 -6.13
N VAL A 121 19.46 -15.04 -7.06
CA VAL A 121 18.86 -13.69 -6.95
C VAL A 121 17.96 -13.61 -5.72
N GLY A 122 17.08 -14.60 -5.51
CA GLY A 122 16.18 -14.64 -4.35
C GLY A 122 16.91 -14.63 -3.01
N ALA A 123 18.07 -15.28 -2.92
CA ALA A 123 18.89 -15.31 -1.70
C ALA A 123 19.53 -13.95 -1.33
N GLN A 124 19.52 -12.98 -2.24
CA GLN A 124 20.10 -11.64 -2.05
C GLN A 124 19.04 -10.56 -1.78
N LEU A 125 17.75 -10.93 -1.72
CA LEU A 125 16.62 -10.00 -1.55
C LEU A 125 16.17 -9.85 -0.10
#